data_AF-A0A7G8EL72-F1
#
_entry.id   AF-A0A7G8EL72-F1
#
_cell.length_a   1.000
_cell.length_b   1.000
_cell.length_c   1.000
_cell.angle_alpha   90.00
_cell.angle_beta   90.00
_cell.angle_gamma   90.00
#
_symmetry.space_group_name_H-M   'P 1'
#
loop_
_entity.id
_entity.type
_entity.pdbx_description
1 polymer ?
#
loop_
_entity_poly.entity_id
_entity_poly.type
_entity_poly.pdbx_seq_one_letter_code
_entity_poly.pdbx_strand_id
1 'polypeptide(L)'
;MPFRVPSPRQLLPVALTAATALTWALLPAPARSEVLYTLETQCSLKQGAAQACTVEATEQDGTTLYRHTIGDRVVLIRIEAEPSRMSLWNPSNNLWTYLTSAGALLSSNTVCFNGMDLCVVNPNYLNSLVEEKPALYEGRDLVRVKFGIDGRVDLSCFDTACAEVN
;
A
#
# COMPACT_ATOMS: atom_id res chain seq x y z
N MET A 1 -26.78 -28.61 -88.42
CA MET A 1 -25.94 -27.47 -88.88
C MET A 1 -26.64 -26.18 -88.50
N PRO A 2 -25.98 -25.06 -88.14
CA PRO A 2 -24.61 -24.88 -87.62
C PRO A 2 -24.52 -23.99 -86.32
N PHE A 3 -23.32 -23.95 -85.73
CA PHE A 3 -22.63 -22.86 -84.98
C PHE A 3 -23.35 -21.66 -84.30
N ARG A 4 -22.95 -21.40 -83.03
CA ARG A 4 -22.25 -20.17 -82.47
C ARG A 4 -22.41 -18.85 -83.25
N VAL A 5 -22.48 -17.63 -82.66
CA VAL A 5 -22.08 -17.03 -81.35
C VAL A 5 -23.03 -15.81 -81.05
N PRO A 6 -22.91 -14.90 -80.03
CA PRO A 6 -21.80 -14.57 -79.12
C PRO A 6 -22.22 -14.40 -77.61
N SER A 7 -21.51 -13.52 -76.88
CA SER A 7 -21.79 -12.96 -75.54
C SER A 7 -21.72 -11.42 -75.65
N PRO A 8 -22.29 -10.62 -74.72
CA PRO A 8 -21.43 -10.07 -73.66
C PRO A 8 -22.08 -9.87 -72.28
N ARG A 9 -21.22 -9.95 -71.25
CA ARG A 9 -21.24 -9.22 -69.97
C ARG A 9 -22.56 -8.60 -69.49
N GLN A 10 -23.06 -9.08 -68.35
CA GLN A 10 -23.49 -8.17 -67.26
C GLN A 10 -22.88 -8.62 -65.93
N LEU A 11 -22.35 -7.65 -65.19
CA LEU A 11 -21.78 -7.85 -63.86
C LEU A 11 -22.87 -7.67 -62.81
N LEU A 12 -22.88 -8.51 -61.77
CA LEU A 12 -23.52 -8.21 -60.48
C LEU A 12 -22.57 -8.62 -59.34
N PRO A 13 -22.57 -7.89 -58.21
CA PRO A 13 -21.40 -7.82 -57.33
C PRO A 13 -21.31 -8.94 -56.29
N VAL A 14 -20.09 -9.40 -56.03
CA VAL A 14 -19.74 -10.10 -54.79
C VAL A 14 -19.61 -9.06 -53.69
N ALA A 15 -20.63 -8.97 -52.83
CA ALA A 15 -20.63 -8.12 -51.64
C ALA A 15 -20.68 -8.97 -50.35
N LEU A 16 -19.62 -9.75 -50.11
CA LEU A 16 -19.32 -10.29 -48.77
C LEU A 16 -18.27 -9.39 -48.10
N THR A 17 -18.70 -8.23 -47.62
CA THR A 17 -17.89 -7.44 -46.67
C THR A 17 -17.95 -8.13 -45.31
N ALA A 18 -16.92 -8.92 -45.00
CA ALA A 18 -16.74 -9.49 -43.68
C ALA A 18 -16.57 -8.38 -42.65
N ALA A 19 -17.56 -8.21 -41.77
CA ALA A 19 -17.47 -7.28 -40.65
C ALA A 19 -16.56 -7.85 -39.55
N THR A 20 -15.24 -7.70 -39.73
CA THR A 20 -14.27 -7.88 -38.64
C THR A 20 -14.48 -6.77 -37.62
N ALA A 21 -15.38 -7.01 -36.65
CA ALA A 21 -15.52 -6.17 -35.48
C ALA A 21 -14.20 -6.20 -34.69
N LEU A 22 -13.45 -5.10 -34.75
CA LEU A 22 -12.27 -4.87 -33.94
C LEU A 22 -12.70 -4.79 -32.46
N THR A 23 -12.72 -5.93 -31.79
CA THR A 23 -12.74 -6.02 -30.32
C THR A 23 -11.39 -5.55 -29.80
N TRP A 24 -11.20 -4.24 -29.73
CA TRP A 24 -10.14 -3.63 -28.94
C TRP A 24 -10.31 -4.10 -27.50
N ALA A 25 -9.46 -5.05 -27.10
CA ALA A 25 -9.47 -5.55 -25.74
C ALA A 25 -9.19 -4.39 -24.80
N LEU A 26 -10.14 -4.11 -23.90
CA LEU A 26 -9.93 -3.33 -22.69
C LEU A 26 -9.03 -4.15 -21.77
N LEU A 27 -7.76 -4.28 -22.14
CA LEU A 27 -6.71 -4.76 -21.26
C LEU A 27 -6.62 -3.75 -20.11
N PRO A 28 -6.78 -4.17 -18.85
CA PRO A 28 -6.55 -3.28 -17.73
C PRO A 28 -5.11 -2.76 -17.83
N ALA A 29 -4.94 -1.44 -17.69
CA ALA A 29 -3.62 -0.85 -17.64
C ALA A 29 -2.80 -1.52 -16.52
N PRO A 30 -1.50 -1.78 -16.71
CA PRO A 30 -0.67 -2.34 -15.65
C PRO A 30 -0.70 -1.39 -14.45
N ALA A 31 -0.96 -1.95 -13.26
CA ALA A 31 -0.91 -1.19 -12.00
C ALA A 31 0.42 -0.45 -11.90
N ARG A 32 0.38 0.87 -11.78
CA ARG A 32 1.60 1.68 -11.70
C ARG A 32 2.15 1.55 -10.28
N SER A 33 3.31 0.90 -10.20
CA SER A 33 4.06 0.69 -8.97
C SER A 33 5.32 1.55 -9.01
N GLU A 34 5.48 2.46 -8.07
CA GLU A 34 6.60 3.42 -8.02
C GLU A 34 7.24 3.41 -6.62
N VAL A 35 8.52 3.02 -6.54
CA VAL A 35 9.25 3.02 -5.26
C VAL A 35 9.50 4.48 -4.85
N LEU A 36 8.91 4.87 -3.73
CA LEU A 36 9.05 6.21 -3.15
C LEU A 36 10.38 6.34 -2.41
N TYR A 37 10.74 5.34 -1.61
CA TYR A 37 12.03 5.26 -0.93
C TYR A 37 12.35 3.85 -0.43
N THR A 38 13.63 3.64 -0.14
CA THR A 38 14.13 2.47 0.61
C THR A 38 14.90 2.95 1.83
N LEU A 39 14.64 2.36 2.99
CA LEU A 39 15.28 2.67 4.27
C LEU A 39 15.94 1.41 4.83
N GLU A 40 17.25 1.44 5.03
CA GLU A 40 17.97 0.46 5.84
C GLU A 40 17.91 0.89 7.31
N THR A 41 17.42 0.02 8.19
CA THR A 41 17.21 0.38 9.60
C THR A 41 17.15 -0.87 10.51
N GLN A 42 16.71 -0.68 11.75
CA GLN A 42 16.43 -1.74 12.71
C GLN A 42 14.91 -1.95 12.85
N CYS A 43 14.48 -3.21 12.85
CA CYS A 43 13.11 -3.61 13.12
C CYS A 43 13.08 -4.65 14.24
N SER A 44 11.98 -4.72 14.99
CA SER A 44 11.68 -5.83 15.89
C SER A 44 10.30 -6.41 15.61
N LEU A 45 10.13 -7.69 15.91
CA LEU A 45 8.88 -8.43 15.75
C LEU A 45 8.46 -9.01 17.10
N LYS A 46 7.19 -8.84 17.47
CA LYS A 46 6.58 -9.43 18.69
C LYS A 46 7.44 -9.18 19.94
N GLN A 47 7.86 -7.92 20.15
CA GLN A 47 8.75 -7.48 21.23
C GLN A 47 10.13 -8.18 21.30
N GLY A 48 10.54 -8.90 20.25
CA GLY A 48 11.85 -9.53 20.17
C GLY A 48 13.01 -8.54 20.01
N ALA A 49 14.24 -9.07 19.95
CA ALA A 49 15.43 -8.26 19.70
C ALA A 49 15.34 -7.50 18.36
N ALA A 50 15.85 -6.27 18.35
CA ALA A 50 16.03 -5.48 17.15
C ALA A 50 17.03 -6.17 16.20
N GLN A 51 16.69 -6.17 14.92
CA GLN A 51 17.44 -6.81 13.84
C GLN A 51 17.50 -5.87 12.64
N ALA A 52 18.58 -5.95 11.86
CA ALA A 52 18.69 -5.21 10.61
C ALA A 52 17.54 -5.57 9.67
N CYS A 53 16.95 -4.54 9.06
CA CYS A 53 15.83 -4.67 8.14
C CYS A 53 15.89 -3.61 7.04
N THR A 54 15.21 -3.91 5.93
CA THR A 54 14.97 -2.97 4.84
C THR A 54 13.48 -2.66 4.77
N VAL A 55 13.13 -1.38 4.71
CA VAL A 55 11.77 -0.91 4.49
C VAL A 55 11.69 -0.24 3.13
N GLU A 56 10.98 -0.86 2.19
CA GLU A 56 10.67 -0.32 0.87
C GLU A 56 9.26 0.25 0.89
N ALA A 57 9.12 1.54 0.61
CA ALA A 57 7.83 2.22 0.45
C ALA A 57 7.54 2.39 -1.04
N THR A 58 6.40 1.88 -1.49
CA THR A 58 6.00 1.85 -2.90
C THR A 58 4.59 2.37 -3.04
N GLU A 59 4.38 3.35 -3.91
CA GLU A 59 3.05 3.81 -4.28
C GLU A 59 2.44 2.86 -5.30
N GLN A 60 1.24 2.37 -5.00
CA GLN A 60 0.46 1.50 -5.86
C GLN A 60 -1.03 1.84 -5.75
N ASP A 61 -1.63 2.21 -6.89
CA ASP A 61 -3.08 2.36 -7.06
C ASP A 61 -3.75 3.33 -6.04
N GLY A 62 -3.03 4.37 -5.60
CA GLY A 62 -3.51 5.35 -4.59
C GLY A 62 -3.33 4.88 -3.14
N THR A 63 -2.47 3.88 -2.92
CA THR A 63 -2.09 3.37 -1.61
C THR A 63 -0.58 3.23 -1.52
N THR A 64 0.00 3.58 -0.38
CA THR A 64 1.42 3.35 -0.13
C THR A 64 1.62 2.01 0.58
N LEU A 65 2.32 1.09 -0.08
CA LEU A 65 2.71 -0.22 0.43
C LEU A 65 4.11 -0.16 1.05
N TYR A 66 4.22 -0.55 2.31
CA TYR A 66 5.48 -0.63 3.06
C TYR A 66 5.88 -2.10 3.25
N ARG A 67 6.91 -2.52 2.53
CA ARG A 67 7.50 -3.86 2.63
C ARG A 67 8.67 -3.84 3.60
N HIS A 68 8.51 -4.49 4.75
CA HIS A 68 9.55 -4.67 5.76
C HIS A 68 10.18 -6.06 5.58
N THR A 69 11.43 -6.11 5.15
CA THR A 69 12.21 -7.35 5.02
C THR A 69 13.13 -7.48 6.23
N ILE A 70 12.93 -8.53 7.04
CA ILE A 70 13.59 -8.75 8.34
C ILE A 70 14.13 -10.18 8.34
N GLY A 71 15.39 -10.36 7.95
CA GLY A 71 15.95 -11.70 7.71
C GLY A 71 15.22 -12.41 6.56
N ASP A 72 14.62 -13.57 6.85
CA ASP A 72 13.80 -14.36 5.94
C ASP A 72 12.31 -13.92 5.90
N ARG A 73 11.91 -12.99 6.77
CA ARG A 73 10.50 -12.58 6.93
C ARG A 73 10.19 -11.32 6.16
N VAL A 74 8.99 -11.28 5.58
CA VAL A 74 8.41 -10.09 4.96
C VAL A 74 7.12 -9.72 5.68
N VAL A 75 7.03 -8.47 6.15
CA VAL A 75 5.83 -7.90 6.75
C VAL A 75 5.36 -6.72 5.92
N LEU A 76 4.11 -6.75 5.46
CA LEU A 76 3.55 -5.70 4.61
C LEU A 76 2.53 -4.86 5.39
N ILE A 77 2.73 -3.55 5.42
CA ILE A 77 1.74 -2.57 5.85
C ILE A 77 1.24 -1.82 4.61
N ARG A 78 -0.07 -1.61 4.48
CA ARG A 78 -0.66 -0.72 3.46
C ARG A 78 -1.28 0.48 4.14
N ILE A 79 -1.02 1.67 3.61
CA ILE A 79 -1.68 2.92 4.01
C ILE A 79 -2.51 3.43 2.83
N GLU A 80 -3.81 3.58 3.06
CA GLU A 80 -4.73 4.32 2.19
C GLU A 80 -4.81 5.76 2.71
N ALA A 81 -4.77 6.77 1.83
CA ALA A 81 -4.73 8.18 2.26
C ALA A 81 -6.11 8.76 2.59
N GLU A 82 -7.12 8.45 1.76
CA GLU A 82 -8.46 9.05 1.81
C GLU A 82 -9.58 7.99 1.76
N PRO A 83 -10.24 7.68 2.89
CA PRO A 83 -9.89 8.06 4.26
C PRO A 83 -8.59 7.39 4.72
N SER A 84 -7.90 8.01 5.68
CA SER A 84 -6.66 7.45 6.20
C SER A 84 -6.92 6.12 6.92
N ARG A 85 -6.38 5.03 6.38
CA ARG A 85 -6.51 3.67 6.92
C ARG A 85 -5.18 2.93 6.85
N MET A 86 -4.90 2.11 7.86
CA MET A 86 -3.70 1.27 7.90
C MET A 86 -4.08 -0.21 8.03
N SER A 87 -3.47 -1.07 7.21
CA SER A 87 -3.72 -2.51 7.19
C SER A 87 -2.41 -3.32 7.22
N LEU A 88 -2.45 -4.48 7.87
CA LEU A 88 -1.41 -5.51 7.86
C LEU A 88 -1.82 -6.64 6.92
N TRP A 89 -0.89 -7.15 6.11
CA TRP A 89 -1.11 -8.37 5.33
C TRP A 89 -1.01 -9.61 6.20
N ASN A 90 -2.04 -10.47 6.15
CA ASN A 90 -2.01 -11.78 6.78
C ASN A 90 -1.70 -12.87 5.73
N PRO A 91 -0.50 -13.48 5.75
CA PRO A 91 -0.11 -14.47 4.76
C PRO A 91 -0.82 -15.82 4.92
N SER A 92 -1.44 -16.09 6.07
CA SER A 92 -2.13 -17.37 6.32
C SER A 92 -3.49 -17.47 5.63
N ASN A 93 -4.13 -16.34 5.32
CA ASN A 93 -5.43 -16.28 4.63
C ASN A 93 -5.43 -15.36 3.40
N ASN A 94 -4.31 -14.70 3.09
CA ASN A 94 -4.16 -13.74 2.00
C ASN A 94 -5.15 -12.56 2.06
N LEU A 95 -5.39 -12.04 3.26
CA LEU A 95 -6.26 -10.89 3.50
C LEU A 95 -5.52 -9.74 4.17
N TRP A 96 -5.92 -8.52 3.79
CA TRP A 96 -5.59 -7.31 4.54
C TRP A 96 -6.49 -7.20 5.75
N THR A 97 -5.90 -7.02 6.93
CA THR A 97 -6.61 -6.79 8.18
C THR A 97 -6.23 -5.40 8.69
N TYR A 98 -7.20 -4.58 9.08
CA TYR A 98 -6.90 -3.27 9.66
C TYR A 98 -6.03 -3.40 10.91
N LEU A 99 -5.11 -2.45 11.10
CA LEU A 99 -4.42 -2.30 12.37
C LEU A 99 -5.42 -1.93 13.47
N THR A 100 -5.10 -2.25 14.72
CA THR A 100 -5.86 -1.80 15.91
C THR A 100 -5.18 -0.62 16.58
N SER A 101 -3.87 -0.46 16.38
CA SER A 101 -3.10 0.68 16.87
C SER A 101 -1.81 0.91 16.09
N ALA A 102 -1.33 2.14 16.11
CA ALA A 102 0.05 2.50 15.79
C ALA A 102 0.54 3.53 16.81
N GLY A 103 1.83 3.56 17.11
CA GLY A 103 2.40 4.59 17.97
C GLY A 103 3.87 4.82 17.70
N ALA A 104 4.35 6.01 18.04
CA ALA A 104 5.75 6.39 17.91
C ALA A 104 6.34 6.77 19.27
N LEU A 105 7.51 6.21 19.56
CA LEU A 105 8.41 6.61 20.64
C LEU A 105 9.47 7.54 20.05
N LEU A 106 9.41 8.82 20.42
CA LEU A 106 10.26 9.87 19.87
C LEU A 106 11.71 9.71 20.36
N SER A 107 11.92 9.38 21.64
CA SER A 107 13.26 9.19 22.22
C SER A 107 14.09 8.11 21.54
N SER A 108 13.44 7.03 21.06
CA SER A 108 14.11 5.93 20.35
C SER A 108 13.92 5.97 18.84
N ASN A 109 13.25 7.00 18.30
CA ASN A 109 12.86 7.10 16.91
C ASN A 109 12.13 5.84 16.38
N THR A 110 11.25 5.23 17.18
CA THR A 110 10.63 3.94 16.87
C THR A 110 9.13 4.09 16.61
N VAL A 111 8.65 3.63 15.45
CA VAL A 111 7.22 3.43 15.16
C VAL A 111 6.86 1.96 15.38
N CYS A 112 5.81 1.69 16.17
CA CYS A 112 5.30 0.35 16.46
C CYS A 112 3.84 0.21 16.03
N PHE A 113 3.50 -0.91 15.42
CA PHE A 113 2.16 -1.28 14.97
C PHE A 113 1.58 -2.39 15.87
N ASN A 114 0.26 -2.39 16.08
CA ASN A 114 -0.48 -3.36 16.89
C ASN A 114 0.22 -3.72 18.22
N GLY A 115 0.55 -2.72 19.03
CA GLY A 115 1.11 -2.94 20.37
C GLY A 115 2.50 -3.59 20.43
N MET A 116 3.36 -3.38 19.42
CA MET A 116 4.71 -3.96 19.23
C MET A 116 4.79 -5.32 18.50
N ASP A 117 3.77 -5.63 17.70
CA ASP A 117 3.81 -6.76 16.75
C ASP A 117 4.90 -6.59 15.69
N LEU A 118 5.04 -5.37 15.19
CA LEU A 118 6.13 -4.88 14.36
C LEU A 118 6.55 -3.51 14.90
N CYS A 119 7.84 -3.30 15.13
CA CYS A 119 8.42 -1.97 15.37
C CYS A 119 9.54 -1.69 14.36
N VAL A 120 9.71 -0.43 13.99
CA VAL A 120 10.64 0.07 12.97
C VAL A 120 11.28 1.34 13.49
N VAL A 121 12.61 1.43 13.47
CA VAL A 121 13.33 2.67 13.75
C VAL A 121 13.30 3.55 12.49
N ASN A 122 12.77 4.76 12.57
CA ASN A 122 12.72 5.72 11.44
C ASN A 122 13.00 7.15 11.94
N PRO A 123 14.27 7.53 12.09
CA PRO A 123 14.64 8.86 12.59
C PRO A 123 14.27 9.96 11.59
N ASN A 124 14.35 9.70 10.28
CA ASN A 124 14.04 10.70 9.26
C ASN A 124 12.58 11.17 9.37
N TYR A 125 11.65 10.23 9.54
CA TYR A 125 10.24 10.55 9.70
C TYR A 125 9.95 11.26 11.03
N LEU A 126 10.41 10.71 12.16
CA LEU A 126 10.04 11.22 13.48
C LEU A 126 10.74 12.54 13.81
N ASN A 127 12.00 12.73 13.42
CA ASN A 127 12.65 14.04 13.52
C ASN A 127 11.91 15.09 12.68
N SER A 128 11.50 14.78 11.44
CA SER A 128 10.74 15.73 10.61
C SER A 128 9.39 16.13 11.22
N LEU A 129 8.70 15.22 11.92
CA LEU A 129 7.45 15.55 12.62
C LEU A 129 7.69 16.52 13.80
N VAL A 130 8.77 16.30 14.55
CA VAL A 130 9.16 17.17 15.68
C VAL A 130 9.61 18.54 15.16
N GLU A 131 10.35 18.60 14.06
CA GLU A 131 10.76 19.84 13.40
C GLU A 131 9.58 20.63 12.80
N GLU A 132 8.60 19.95 12.20
CA GLU A 132 7.42 20.59 11.62
C GLU A 132 6.45 21.11 12.70
N LYS A 133 6.32 20.41 13.82
CA LYS A 133 5.31 20.70 14.87
C LYS A 133 5.92 20.67 16.29
N PRO A 134 6.94 21.49 16.60
CA PRO A 134 7.68 21.39 17.86
C PRO A 134 6.79 21.56 19.10
N ALA A 135 5.87 22.52 19.08
CA ALA A 135 4.95 22.77 20.20
C ALA A 135 3.94 21.64 20.47
N LEU A 136 3.76 20.68 19.54
CA LEU A 136 2.91 19.50 19.74
C LEU A 136 3.67 18.38 20.46
N TYR A 137 4.99 18.30 20.24
CA TYR A 137 5.84 17.19 20.68
C TYR A 137 6.82 17.60 21.80
N GLU A 138 6.89 18.88 22.18
CA GLU A 138 7.72 19.36 23.28
C GLU A 138 7.39 18.63 24.60
N GLY A 139 8.40 18.00 25.19
CA GLY A 139 8.26 17.20 26.42
C GLY A 139 7.48 15.89 26.26
N ARG A 140 7.14 15.48 25.04
CA ARG A 140 6.46 14.22 24.72
C ARG A 140 7.46 13.14 24.34
N ASP A 141 7.14 11.89 24.67
CA ASP A 141 7.88 10.72 24.17
C ASP A 141 6.98 9.78 23.37
N LEU A 142 5.78 9.49 23.87
CA LEU A 142 4.86 8.58 23.19
C LEU A 142 3.71 9.36 22.54
N VAL A 143 3.51 9.14 21.25
CA VAL A 143 2.23 9.39 20.58
C VAL A 143 1.64 8.06 20.12
N ARG A 144 0.33 7.85 20.29
CA ARG A 144 -0.35 6.64 19.81
C ARG A 144 -1.71 6.99 19.22
N VAL A 145 -2.05 6.29 18.14
CA VAL A 145 -3.39 6.24 17.56
C VAL A 145 -3.99 4.86 17.79
N LYS A 146 -5.29 4.83 18.11
CA LYS A 146 -6.12 3.62 18.02
C LYS A 146 -6.99 3.71 16.77
N PHE A 147 -7.18 2.57 16.14
CA PHE A 147 -8.02 2.44 14.95
C PHE A 147 -9.31 1.68 15.27
N GLY A 148 -10.41 2.14 14.69
CA GLY A 148 -11.70 1.45 14.74
C GLY A 148 -11.76 0.23 13.82
N ILE A 149 -12.90 -0.47 13.85
CA ILE A 149 -13.11 -1.70 13.07
C ILE A 149 -13.07 -1.50 11.55
N ASP A 150 -13.18 -0.25 11.06
CA ASP A 150 -13.06 0.11 9.64
C ASP A 150 -11.68 0.72 9.28
N GLY A 151 -10.71 0.65 10.20
CA GLY A 151 -9.33 1.09 10.00
C GLY A 151 -9.09 2.59 10.14
N ARG A 152 -10.11 3.40 10.42
CA ARG A 152 -9.98 4.83 10.69
C ARG A 152 -9.43 5.09 12.08
N VAL A 153 -8.82 6.26 12.29
CA VAL A 153 -8.40 6.72 13.63
C VAL A 153 -9.63 7.05 14.47
N ASP A 154 -9.84 6.30 15.56
CA ASP A 154 -10.89 6.55 16.55
C ASP A 154 -10.39 7.52 17.65
N LEU A 155 -9.10 7.40 18.01
CA LEU A 155 -8.52 8.19 19.09
C LEU A 155 -7.01 8.38 18.90
N SER A 156 -6.51 9.55 19.29
CA SER A 156 -5.09 9.88 19.42
C SER A 156 -4.79 10.28 20.86
N CYS A 157 -3.65 9.85 21.40
CA CYS A 157 -3.22 10.14 22.78
C CYS A 157 -1.71 10.40 22.86
N PHE A 158 -1.27 10.98 23.97
CA PHE A 158 0.13 11.21 24.30
C PHE A 158 0.49 10.62 25.67
N ASP A 159 1.71 10.09 25.78
CA ASP A 159 2.36 9.63 27.02
C ASP A 159 1.43 8.77 27.92
N THR A 160 1.26 9.17 29.18
CA THR A 160 0.43 8.47 30.18
C THR A 160 -1.05 8.42 29.83
N ALA A 161 -1.57 9.38 29.05
CA ALA A 161 -2.96 9.35 28.59
C ALA A 161 -3.22 8.16 27.63
N CYS A 162 -2.18 7.53 27.08
CA CYS A 162 -2.31 6.30 26.30
C CYS A 162 -2.48 5.02 27.14
N ALA A 163 -2.39 5.09 28.48
CA ALA A 163 -2.65 3.95 29.35
C ALA A 163 -4.17 3.72 29.55
N GLU A 164 -4.96 4.80 29.61
CA GLU A 164 -6.42 4.77 29.77
C GLU A 164 -7.17 4.32 28.50
N VAL A 165 -6.44 4.18 27.40
CA VAL A 165 -6.96 3.90 26.05
C VAL A 165 -7.04 2.40 25.75
N ASN A 166 -6.52 1.53 26.62
CA ASN A 166 -6.34 0.08 26.38
C ASN A 166 -7.64 -0.72 26.19
#